data_AF-A0A534PYM8-F1
#
_entry.id   AF-A0A534PYM8-F1
#
_cell.length_a   1.000
_cell.length_b   1.000
_cell.length_c   1.000
_cell.angle_alpha   90.00
_cell.angle_beta   90.00
_cell.angle_gamma   90.00
#
_symmetry.space_group_name_H-M   'P 1'
#
loop_
_entity.id
_entity.type
_entity.pdbx_description
1 polymer ?
#
loop_
_entity_poly.entity_id
_entity_poly.type
_entity_poly.pdbx_seq_one_letter_code
_entity_poly.pdbx_strand_id
1 'polypeptide(L)'
;MTEFDKVIPPGGEGKVKASFDTTHYKGPTAKSIQVITNDTAKNPVVLQLKAEITTAIDVQPSDSVPVQGRVGALEPKEVTVSSTQGRPFDILAVKADPS
;
A
#
# COMPACT_ATOMS: atom_id res chain seq x y z
N MET A 1 7.17 -9.32 9.26
CA MET A 1 7.25 -9.96 10.59
C MET A 1 7.06 -8.87 11.64
N THR A 2 6.28 -9.14 12.69
CA THR A 2 6.00 -8.16 13.75
C THR A 2 6.73 -8.60 15.00
N GLU A 3 7.51 -7.70 15.60
CA GLU A 3 8.26 -7.93 16.84
C GLU A 3 7.83 -6.90 17.87
N PHE A 4 7.70 -7.29 19.14
CA PHE A 4 7.35 -6.38 20.22
C PHE A 4 7.84 -6.89 21.57
N ASP A 5 8.06 -5.96 22.49
CA ASP A 5 8.41 -6.29 23.87
C ASP A 5 7.20 -6.87 24.60
N LYS A 6 7.29 -8.14 25.01
CA LYS A 6 6.18 -8.87 25.65
C LYS A 6 5.89 -8.41 27.08
N VAL A 7 6.88 -7.83 27.75
CA VAL A 7 6.81 -7.38 29.14
C VAL A 7 7.45 -6.01 29.24
N ILE A 8 6.72 -5.07 29.81
CA ILE A 8 7.19 -3.71 30.08
C ILE A 8 7.17 -3.53 31.61
N PRO A 9 8.32 -3.35 32.27
CA PRO A 9 8.36 -3.09 33.71
C PRO A 9 7.60 -1.80 34.09
N PRO A 10 7.14 -1.66 35.34
CA PRO A 10 6.52 -0.41 35.81
C PRO A 10 7.42 0.80 35.54
N GLY A 11 6.88 1.82 34.86
CA GLY A 11 7.61 3.03 34.48
C GLY A 11 8.61 2.86 33.33
N GLY A 12 8.71 1.67 32.74
CA GLY A 12 9.58 1.38 31.60
C GLY A 12 8.97 1.74 30.24
N GLU A 13 9.78 1.58 29.21
CA GLU A 13 9.40 1.74 27.81
C GLU A 13 9.40 0.38 27.09
N GLY A 14 8.45 0.18 26.19
CA GLY A 14 8.41 -0.98 25.29
C GLY A 14 8.41 -0.52 23.83
N LYS A 15 8.90 -1.37 22.94
CA LYS A 15 9.00 -1.11 21.50
C LYS A 15 8.12 -2.08 20.71
N VAL A 16 7.57 -1.57 19.62
CA VAL A 16 6.87 -2.35 18.59
C VAL A 16 7.58 -2.09 17.27
N LYS A 17 7.95 -3.16 16.58
CA LYS A 17 8.53 -3.14 15.24
C LYS A 17 7.55 -3.80 14.28
N ALA A 18 7.13 -3.03 13.29
CA ALA A 18 6.24 -3.46 12.22
C ALA A 18 6.88 -3.17 10.85
N SER A 19 6.48 -3.93 9.84
CA SER A 19 6.88 -3.71 8.45
C SER A 19 5.63 -3.51 7.61
N PHE A 20 5.69 -2.55 6.69
CA PHE A 20 4.61 -2.24 5.78
C PHE A 20 5.14 -2.30 4.35
N ASP A 21 4.59 -3.22 3.56
CA ASP A 21 4.93 -3.38 2.14
C ASP A 21 4.09 -2.41 1.30
N THR A 22 4.76 -1.49 0.62
CA THR A 22 4.13 -0.44 -0.19
C THR A 22 3.95 -0.84 -1.65
N THR A 23 4.30 -2.06 -2.06
CA THR A 23 4.32 -2.50 -3.48
C THR A 23 3.00 -2.27 -4.22
N HIS A 24 1.86 -2.38 -3.52
CA HIS A 24 0.51 -2.18 -4.10
C HIS A 24 -0.20 -0.94 -3.57
N TYR A 25 0.55 0.04 -3.09
CA TYR A 25 0.01 1.27 -2.55
C TYR A 25 0.52 2.48 -3.34
N LYS A 26 -0.35 3.47 -3.48
CA LYS A 26 -0.06 4.78 -4.06
C LYS A 26 -0.92 5.82 -3.35
N GLY A 27 -0.36 7.02 -3.18
CA GLY A 27 -1.06 8.17 -2.62
C GLY A 27 -1.16 8.14 -1.09
N PRO A 28 -2.10 8.92 -0.52
CA PRO A 28 -2.29 9.01 0.91
C PRO A 28 -2.75 7.67 1.49
N THR A 29 -2.01 7.14 2.46
CA THR A 29 -2.32 5.88 3.14
C THR A 29 -2.25 6.04 4.65
N ALA A 30 -3.23 5.44 5.34
CA ALA A 30 -3.24 5.32 6.79
C ALA A 30 -3.39 3.84 7.18
N LYS A 31 -2.53 3.35 8.08
CA LYS A 31 -2.59 2.01 8.66
C LYS A 31 -2.58 2.10 10.17
N SER A 32 -3.28 1.19 10.83
CA SER A 32 -3.37 1.13 12.29
C SER A 32 -2.66 -0.11 12.81
N ILE A 33 -1.89 0.07 13.89
CA ILE A 33 -1.32 -1.02 14.68
C ILE A 33 -2.08 -1.03 16.00
N GLN A 34 -2.79 -2.12 16.27
CA GLN A 34 -3.47 -2.34 17.55
C GLN A 34 -2.53 -3.09 18.48
N VAL A 35 -2.20 -2.46 19.60
CA VAL A 35 -1.43 -3.09 20.68
C VAL A 35 -2.41 -3.52 21.75
N ILE A 36 -2.59 -4.83 21.89
CA ILE A 36 -3.42 -5.44 22.93
C ILE A 36 -2.58 -5.58 24.19
N THR A 37 -3.07 -5.03 25.30
CA THR A 37 -2.35 -5.00 26.58
C THR A 37 -3.22 -5.59 27.69
N ASN A 38 -2.61 -5.92 28.83
CA ASN A 38 -3.33 -6.26 30.06
C ASN A 38 -3.59 -5.05 30.97
N ASP A 39 -3.28 -3.83 30.51
CA ASP A 39 -3.66 -2.60 31.20
C ASP A 39 -5.13 -2.29 30.90
N THR A 40 -6.01 -2.52 31.88
CA THR A 40 -7.46 -2.34 31.73
C THR A 40 -7.87 -0.89 31.44
N ALA A 41 -7.01 0.09 31.75
CA ALA A 41 -7.27 1.49 31.43
C ALA A 41 -6.84 1.85 30.00
N LYS A 42 -5.97 1.07 29.36
CA LYS A 42 -5.36 1.35 28.05
C LYS A 42 -5.29 0.11 27.16
N ASN A 43 -6.46 -0.43 26.79
CA ASN A 43 -6.56 -1.56 25.87
C ASN A 43 -7.77 -1.41 24.91
N PRO A 44 -7.57 -1.41 23.57
CA PRO A 44 -6.28 -1.43 22.88
C PRO A 44 -5.62 -0.04 22.85
N VAL A 45 -4.28 -0.01 22.78
CA VAL A 45 -3.56 1.19 22.34
C VAL A 45 -3.49 1.16 20.81
N VAL A 46 -3.96 2.22 20.15
CA VAL A 46 -3.97 2.33 18.69
C VAL A 46 -2.86 3.28 18.25
N LEU A 47 -1.90 2.76 17.49
CA LEU A 47 -0.87 3.55 16.81
C LEU A 47 -1.28 3.74 15.35
N GLN A 48 -1.14 4.95 14.81
CA GLN A 48 -1.45 5.24 13.41
C GLN A 48 -0.18 5.55 12.62
N LEU A 49 0.02 4.82 11.53
CA LEU A 49 1.00 5.10 10.50
C LEU A 49 0.31 5.86 9.36
N LYS A 50 0.71 7.11 9.11
CA LYS A 50 0.24 7.91 7.98
C LYS A 50 1.43 8.18 7.05
N ALA A 51 1.24 7.95 5.75
CA ALA A 51 2.28 8.14 4.75
C ALA A 51 1.67 8.57 3.41
N GLU A 52 2.46 9.28 2.61
CA GLU A 52 2.20 9.55 1.19
C GLU A 52 3.11 8.64 0.37
N ILE A 53 2.53 7.70 -0.39
CA ILE A 53 3.30 6.69 -1.13
C ILE A 53 3.43 7.14 -2.57
N THR A 54 4.67 7.39 -3.00
CA THR A 54 4.98 7.85 -4.35
C THR A 54 5.55 6.70 -5.17
N THR A 55 4.92 6.39 -6.31
CA THR A 55 5.44 5.44 -7.30
C THR A 55 6.24 6.21 -8.35
N ALA A 56 7.28 5.62 -8.94
CA ALA A 56 8.05 6.29 -10.00
C ALA A 56 7.23 6.45 -11.29
N ILE A 57 6.36 5.48 -11.57
CA ILE A 57 5.45 5.45 -12.71
C ILE A 57 4.02 5.48 -12.17
N ASP A 58 3.18 6.28 -12.81
CA ASP A 58 1.75 6.36 -12.58
C ASP A 58 0.97 5.90 -13.81
N VAL A 59 -0.05 5.07 -13.60
CA VAL A 59 -0.98 4.61 -14.63
C VAL A 59 -2.38 5.10 -14.27
N GLN A 60 -2.97 5.91 -15.15
CA GLN A 60 -4.35 6.38 -15.02
C GLN A 60 -5.29 5.67 -16.01
N PRO A 61 -6.54 5.37 -15.62
CA PRO A 61 -7.16 5.66 -14.32
C PRO A 61 -6.75 4.70 -13.19
N SER A 62 -6.21 3.51 -13.51
CA SER A 62 -5.78 2.52 -12.53
C SER A 62 -4.75 1.54 -13.11
N ASP A 63 -3.92 0.97 -12.23
CA ASP A 63 -2.92 -0.06 -12.56
C ASP A 63 -3.54 -1.38 -13.05
N SER A 64 -4.84 -1.58 -12.79
CA SER A 64 -5.61 -2.71 -13.29
C SER A 64 -6.75 -2.21 -14.16
N VAL A 65 -6.77 -2.64 -15.43
CA VAL A 65 -7.82 -2.29 -16.38
C VAL A 65 -8.65 -3.54 -16.67
N PRO A 66 -9.80 -3.72 -15.99
CA PRO A 66 -10.64 -4.90 -16.23
C PRO A 66 -11.23 -4.82 -17.64
N VAL A 67 -10.97 -5.83 -18.46
CA VAL A 67 -11.61 -5.96 -19.78
C VAL A 67 -12.81 -6.90 -19.60
N GLN A 68 -14.02 -6.33 -19.64
CA GLN A 68 -15.27 -7.05 -19.49
C GLN A 68 -16.24 -6.62 -20.58
N GLY A 69 -16.89 -7.59 -21.22
CA GLY A 69 -17.89 -7.33 -22.25
C GLY A 69 -18.18 -8.56 -23.10
N ARG A 70 -19.08 -8.39 -24.08
CA ARG A 70 -19.42 -9.46 -25.01
C ARG A 70 -18.33 -9.61 -26.05
N VAL A 71 -18.01 -10.85 -26.39
CA VAL A 71 -17.09 -11.17 -27.50
C VAL A 71 -17.59 -10.45 -28.76
N GLY A 72 -16.73 -9.64 -29.37
CA GLY A 72 -17.05 -8.84 -30.56
C GLY A 72 -17.67 -7.46 -30.30
N ALA A 73 -17.91 -7.08 -29.05
CA ALA A 73 -18.43 -5.75 -28.67
C ALA A 73 -17.57 -5.08 -27.57
N LEU A 74 -16.29 -5.43 -27.50
CA LEU A 74 -15.34 -4.80 -26.58
C LEU A 74 -14.78 -3.53 -27.21
N GLU A 75 -14.96 -2.41 -26.52
CA GLU A 75 -14.34 -1.14 -26.88
C GLU A 75 -12.89 -1.07 -26.34
N PRO A 76 -11.95 -0.43 -27.08
CA PRO A 76 -10.61 -0.16 -26.59
C PRO A 76 -10.65 0.65 -25.28
N LYS A 77 -9.74 0.32 -24.36
CA LYS A 77 -9.51 1.10 -23.15
C LYS A 77 -8.15 1.78 -23.24
N GLU A 78 -8.14 3.08 -23.04
CA GLU A 78 -6.91 3.86 -23.00
C GLU A 78 -6.39 3.96 -21.56
N VAL A 79 -5.06 3.92 -21.44
CA VAL A 79 -4.35 4.21 -20.19
C VAL A 79 -3.29 5.26 -20.44
N THR A 80 -3.14 6.17 -19.48
CA THR A 80 -2.07 7.15 -19.49
C THR A 80 -0.98 6.69 -18.56
N VAL A 81 0.24 6.54 -19.09
CA VAL A 81 1.43 6.19 -18.31
C VAL A 81 2.30 7.44 -18.20
N SER A 82 2.64 7.83 -16.97
CA SER A 82 3.41 9.04 -16.72
C SER A 82 4.47 8.82 -15.64
N SER A 83 5.58 9.56 -15.70
CA SER A 83 6.57 9.58 -14.62
C SER A 83 6.18 10.64 -13.61
N THR A 84 6.05 10.24 -12.34
CA THR A 84 5.72 11.17 -11.24
C THR A 84 6.88 12.09 -10.86
N GLN A 85 8.11 11.69 -11.17
CA GLN A 85 9.34 12.43 -10.82
C GLN A 85 9.91 13.24 -11.98
N GLY A 86 9.15 13.37 -13.09
CA GLY A 86 9.62 14.07 -14.30
C GLY A 86 10.85 13.45 -14.97
N ARG A 87 11.22 12.22 -14.62
CA ARG A 87 12.35 11.51 -15.25
C ARG A 87 11.86 10.89 -16.56
N PRO A 88 12.66 10.95 -17.64
CA PRO A 88 12.35 10.23 -18.87
C PRO A 88 12.35 8.72 -18.60
N PHE A 89 11.46 8.01 -19.29
CA PHE A 89 11.39 6.56 -19.26
C PHE A 89 10.97 6.03 -20.63
N ASP A 90 11.46 4.84 -20.95
CA ASP A 90 11.08 4.11 -22.16
C ASP A 90 10.12 2.97 -21.81
N ILE A 91 9.12 2.76 -22.66
CA ILE A 91 8.26 1.56 -22.58
C ILE A 91 8.97 0.44 -23.34
N LEU A 92 9.56 -0.50 -22.61
CA LEU A 92 10.35 -1.59 -23.20
C LEU A 92 9.47 -2.72 -23.74
N ALA A 93 8.32 -2.98 -23.14
CA ALA A 93 7.40 -4.03 -23.55
C ALA A 93 5.97 -3.77 -23.04
N VAL A 94 4.98 -4.28 -23.78
CA VAL A 94 3.58 -4.40 -23.34
C VAL A 94 3.21 -5.87 -23.41
N LYS A 95 2.82 -6.47 -22.28
CA LYS A 95 2.42 -7.87 -22.18
C LYS A 95 1.06 -7.95 -21.50
N ALA A 96 0.19 -8.81 -22.01
CA ALA A 96 -1.03 -9.19 -21.32
C ALA A 96 -0.79 -10.52 -20.60
N ASP A 97 -1.15 -10.60 -19.32
CA ASP A 97 -1.14 -11.88 -18.62
C ASP A 97 -2.22 -12.79 -19.23
N PRO A 98 -1.91 -14.06 -19.52
CA PRO A 98 -2.92 -15.01 -19.97
C PRO A 98 -3.96 -15.20 -18.85
N SER A 99 -5.23 -14.99 -19.20
CA SER A 99 -6.40 -15.28 -18.36
C SER A 99 -6.64 -16.77 -18.18
#